data_AF-A0AAE4V4F3-F1
#
_entry.id   AF-A0AAE4V4F3-F1
#
_cell.length_a   1.000
_cell.length_b   1.000
_cell.length_c   1.000
_cell.angle_alpha   90.00
_cell.angle_beta   90.00
_cell.angle_gamma   90.00
#
_symmetry.space_group_name_H-M   'P 1'
#
loop_
_entity.id
_entity.type
_entity.pdbx_description
1 polymer ?
#
loop_
_entity_poly.entity_id
_entity_poly.type
_entity_poly.pdbx_seq_one_letter_code
_entity_poly.pdbx_strand_id
1 'polypeptide(L)'
;MNTRSLLSTNDQVIDAWAGGGLGILEGLVAEFVSGTNQSDDAPTAVARREEVADRVVTVLGARAWHALPEASHGRARRAARRAVAYSLAADVASAGGPTGARTDCWVLTVHALELLTVAAHFDAVTDRTRELLGSAPEGRLLAAWQMVNDGLAVVATTRHEWVGAGPATVAAAGWVLVDRMSRLLIAAALIAQAKSTVLPAPTVELLVNAARRYAWNHVRGPAPEAATATHVHRSADLVRAFATRGILP
;
A
#
# COMPACT_ATOMS: atom_id res chain seq x y z
N MET A 1 -18.36 -37.19 1.46
CA MET A 1 -17.29 -36.84 0.50
C MET A 1 -17.14 -35.32 0.51
N ASN A 2 -15.91 -34.86 0.71
CA ASN A 2 -15.52 -33.50 1.09
C ASN A 2 -15.86 -32.43 0.03
N THR A 3 -16.47 -31.32 0.47
CA THR A 3 -16.59 -30.04 -0.24
C THR A 3 -15.36 -29.14 -0.09
N ARG A 4 -14.20 -29.71 0.25
CA ARG A 4 -12.90 -29.01 0.31
C ARG A 4 -12.12 -29.30 -0.96
N SER A 5 -12.22 -28.42 -1.97
CA SER A 5 -11.12 -28.04 -2.86
C SER A 5 -11.63 -27.05 -3.92
N LEU A 6 -10.72 -26.20 -4.38
CA LEU A 6 -10.85 -25.17 -5.42
C LEU A 6 -11.06 -23.74 -4.90
N LEU A 7 -10.20 -23.28 -3.98
CA LEU A 7 -9.72 -21.91 -4.07
C LEU A 7 -8.94 -21.81 -5.39
N SER A 8 -9.28 -20.85 -6.24
CA SER A 8 -8.48 -20.57 -7.44
C SER A 8 -7.02 -20.33 -7.03
N THR A 9 -6.05 -20.68 -7.87
CA THR A 9 -4.62 -20.40 -7.61
C THR A 9 -4.38 -18.94 -7.20
N ASN A 10 -5.25 -18.04 -7.68
CA ASN A 10 -5.23 -16.62 -7.39
C ASN A 10 -5.73 -16.26 -5.97
N ASP A 11 -6.78 -16.93 -5.46
CA ASP A 11 -7.24 -16.73 -4.09
C ASP A 11 -6.21 -17.27 -3.07
N GLN A 12 -5.45 -18.31 -3.44
CA GLN A 12 -4.34 -18.83 -2.64
C GLN A 12 -3.21 -17.80 -2.51
N VAL A 13 -2.86 -17.08 -3.58
CA VAL A 13 -1.86 -15.99 -3.53
C VAL A 13 -2.33 -14.87 -2.60
N ILE A 14 -3.60 -14.46 -2.68
CA ILE A 14 -4.16 -13.41 -1.81
C ILE A 14 -4.10 -13.84 -0.34
N ASP A 15 -4.50 -15.08 -0.03
CA ASP A 15 -4.49 -15.60 1.34
C ASP A 15 -3.08 -15.81 1.88
N ALA A 16 -2.14 -16.23 1.04
CA ALA A 16 -0.73 -16.34 1.39
C ALA A 16 -0.14 -14.98 1.78
N TRP A 17 -0.41 -13.93 1.01
CA TRP A 17 0.07 -12.58 1.31
C TRP A 17 -0.64 -11.95 2.51
N ALA A 18 -1.94 -12.20 2.68
CA ALA A 18 -2.69 -11.73 3.85
C ALA A 18 -2.29 -12.45 5.15
N GLY A 19 -1.84 -13.71 5.09
CA GLY A 19 -1.47 -14.50 6.28
C GLY A 19 0.03 -14.52 6.60
N GLY A 20 0.90 -14.47 5.58
CA GLY A 20 2.35 -14.67 5.71
C GLY A 20 3.22 -13.51 5.22
N GLY A 21 2.67 -12.58 4.43
CA GLY A 21 3.45 -11.48 3.83
C GLY A 21 4.14 -10.59 4.85
N LEU A 22 3.46 -10.28 5.96
CA LEU A 22 4.04 -9.51 7.07
C LEU A 22 5.26 -10.23 7.69
N GLY A 23 5.16 -11.54 7.95
CA GLY A 23 6.26 -12.30 8.55
C GLY A 23 7.50 -12.38 7.65
N ILE A 24 7.31 -12.48 6.33
CA ILE A 24 8.40 -12.43 5.36
C ILE A 24 9.09 -11.06 5.39
N LEU A 25 8.30 -9.98 5.37
CA LEU A 25 8.83 -8.62 5.44
C LEU A 25 9.60 -8.38 6.74
N GLU A 26 9.05 -8.81 7.87
CA GLU A 26 9.70 -8.71 9.18
C GLU A 26 11.04 -9.44 9.22
N GLY A 27 11.11 -10.66 8.67
CA GLY A 27 12.35 -11.42 8.58
C GLY A 27 13.42 -10.72 7.74
N LEU A 28 13.05 -10.23 6.56
CA LEU A 28 13.96 -9.51 5.67
C LEU A 28 14.49 -8.22 6.30
N VAL A 29 13.62 -7.45 6.97
CA VAL A 29 14.02 -6.21 7.64
C VAL A 29 14.88 -6.50 8.86
N ALA A 30 14.58 -7.54 9.64
CA ALA A 30 15.39 -7.95 10.77
C ALA A 30 16.81 -8.37 10.35
N GLU A 31 16.93 -9.17 9.28
CA GLU A 31 18.22 -9.54 8.70
C GLU A 31 18.99 -8.31 8.22
N PHE A 32 18.31 -7.43 7.48
CA PHE A 32 18.88 -6.19 6.97
C PHE A 32 19.41 -5.27 8.08
N VAL A 33 18.67 -5.13 9.18
CA VAL A 33 19.08 -4.37 10.37
C VAL A 33 20.27 -5.03 11.08
N SER A 34 20.26 -6.36 11.24
CA SER A 34 21.34 -7.08 11.92
C SER A 34 22.70 -6.93 11.22
N GLY A 35 22.70 -6.71 9.90
CA GLY A 35 23.91 -6.41 9.12
C GLY A 35 24.45 -4.98 9.28
N THR A 36 23.79 -4.10 10.05
CA THR A 36 24.15 -2.67 10.17
C THR A 36 24.95 -2.36 11.45
N ASN A 37 26.09 -3.02 11.64
CA ASN A 37 27.05 -2.72 12.71
C ASN A 37 28.10 -1.68 12.29
N GLN A 38 27.68 -0.47 11.87
CA GLN A 38 28.64 0.60 11.57
C GLN A 38 28.25 1.91 12.26
N SER A 39 29.03 2.27 13.28
CA SER A 39 28.91 3.49 14.07
C SER A 39 29.59 4.70 13.43
N ASP A 40 29.81 4.70 12.12
CA ASP A 40 30.46 5.79 11.40
C ASP A 40 29.41 6.75 10.82
N ASP A 41 29.73 8.04 10.72
CA ASP A 41 28.91 9.11 10.14
C ASP A 41 29.23 9.35 8.66
N ALA A 42 29.94 8.42 8.03
CA ALA A 42 30.13 8.39 6.60
C ALA A 42 28.77 8.49 5.85
N PRO A 43 28.71 9.21 4.71
CA PRO A 43 27.46 9.39 3.96
C PRO A 43 26.75 8.07 3.59
N THR A 44 27.52 7.00 3.34
CA THR A 44 26.99 5.65 3.06
C THR A 44 26.33 5.03 4.28
N ALA A 45 26.88 5.23 5.48
CA ALA A 45 26.30 4.77 6.73
C ALA A 45 25.02 5.53 7.07
N VAL A 46 24.99 6.85 6.84
CA VAL A 46 23.77 7.67 6.97
C VAL A 46 22.68 7.19 6.02
N ALA A 47 22.98 7.05 4.72
CA ALA A 47 22.02 6.57 3.73
C ALA A 47 21.47 5.18 4.09
N ARG A 48 22.33 4.30 4.61
CA ARG A 48 21.93 2.98 5.08
C ARG A 48 20.99 3.03 6.28
N ARG A 49 21.25 3.92 7.25
CA ARG A 49 20.35 4.12 8.41
C ARG A 49 18.99 4.67 7.99
N GLU A 50 18.95 5.56 7.01
CA GLU A 50 17.70 6.06 6.44
C GLU A 50 16.92 4.93 5.74
N GLU A 51 17.60 4.08 4.96
CA GLU A 51 16.97 2.92 4.33
C GLU A 51 16.43 1.91 5.37
N VAL A 52 17.18 1.67 6.45
CA VAL A 52 16.70 0.87 7.59
C VAL A 52 15.42 1.49 8.17
N ALA A 53 15.44 2.80 8.44
CA ALA A 53 14.30 3.48 9.03
C ALA A 53 13.06 3.42 8.12
N ASP A 54 13.22 3.55 6.81
CA ASP A 54 12.12 3.41 5.84
C ASP A 54 11.53 2.00 5.86
N ARG A 55 12.38 0.97 5.81
CA ARG A 55 11.95 -0.44 5.86
C ARG A 55 11.25 -0.78 7.18
N VAL A 56 11.74 -0.29 8.31
CA VAL A 56 11.11 -0.46 9.63
C VAL A 56 9.75 0.22 9.67
N VAL A 57 9.63 1.43 9.10
CA VAL A 57 8.36 2.15 9.02
C VAL A 57 7.34 1.41 8.16
N THR A 58 7.76 0.77 7.08
CA THR A 58 6.91 -0.12 6.27
C THR A 58 6.39 -1.31 7.09
N VAL A 59 7.24 -1.96 7.87
CA VAL A 59 6.84 -3.04 8.79
C VAL A 59 5.84 -2.53 9.84
N LEU A 60 6.08 -1.36 10.43
CA LEU A 60 5.16 -0.78 11.42
C LEU A 60 3.80 -0.42 10.81
N GLY A 61 3.77 0.07 9.57
CA GLY A 61 2.54 0.29 8.82
C GLY A 61 1.76 -1.01 8.62
N ALA A 62 2.44 -2.06 8.14
CA ALA A 62 1.83 -3.37 7.96
C ALA A 62 1.28 -3.95 9.29
N ARG A 63 2.05 -3.86 10.38
CA ARG A 63 1.59 -4.25 11.72
C ARG A 63 0.35 -3.48 12.16
N ALA A 64 0.32 -2.17 11.95
CA ALA A 64 -0.81 -1.34 12.32
C ALA A 64 -2.10 -1.75 11.57
N TRP A 65 -1.97 -2.10 10.29
CA TRP A 65 -3.07 -2.68 9.51
C TRP A 65 -3.53 -4.02 10.11
N HIS A 66 -2.62 -4.96 10.34
CA HIS A 66 -2.95 -6.29 10.85
C HIS A 66 -3.44 -6.30 12.31
N ALA A 67 -3.14 -5.24 13.08
CA ALA A 67 -3.68 -5.05 14.43
C ALA A 67 -5.16 -4.65 14.46
N LEU A 68 -5.73 -4.22 13.32
CA LEU A 68 -7.16 -3.92 13.23
C LEU A 68 -7.97 -5.22 13.16
N PRO A 69 -9.05 -5.37 13.95
CA PRO A 69 -9.92 -6.54 13.83
C PRO A 69 -10.53 -6.61 12.43
N GLU A 70 -10.52 -7.78 11.78
CA GLU A 70 -11.04 -7.91 10.41
C GLU A 70 -12.50 -7.46 10.28
N ALA A 71 -13.31 -7.68 11.31
CA ALA A 71 -14.70 -7.24 11.38
C ALA A 71 -14.85 -5.71 11.32
N SER A 72 -13.84 -4.96 11.76
CA SER A 72 -13.87 -3.49 11.76
C SER A 72 -13.82 -2.89 10.35
N HIS A 73 -13.42 -3.64 9.32
CA HIS A 73 -13.35 -3.13 7.95
C HIS A 73 -14.71 -3.13 7.24
N GLY A 74 -15.74 -3.77 7.81
CA GLY A 74 -17.10 -3.77 7.26
C GLY A 74 -17.15 -4.09 5.75
N ARG A 75 -17.81 -3.22 4.98
CA ARG A 75 -17.96 -3.36 3.52
C ARG A 75 -16.64 -3.23 2.75
N ALA A 76 -15.63 -2.56 3.31
CA ALA A 76 -14.34 -2.36 2.67
C ALA A 76 -13.44 -3.59 2.73
N ARG A 77 -13.71 -4.54 3.64
CA ARG A 77 -12.83 -5.67 3.99
C ARG A 77 -12.22 -6.35 2.77
N ARG A 78 -13.05 -6.70 1.79
CA ARG A 78 -12.64 -7.47 0.61
C ARG A 78 -11.67 -6.69 -0.30
N ALA A 79 -11.95 -5.42 -0.56
CA ALA A 79 -11.13 -4.58 -1.43
C ALA A 79 -9.87 -4.07 -0.72
N ALA A 80 -10.01 -3.66 0.54
CA ALA A 80 -8.88 -3.21 1.36
C ALA A 80 -7.84 -4.33 1.57
N ARG A 81 -8.27 -5.56 1.86
CA ARG A 81 -7.36 -6.71 2.00
C ARG A 81 -6.55 -6.98 0.73
N ARG A 82 -7.17 -6.90 -0.44
CA ARG A 82 -6.48 -7.10 -1.74
C ARG A 82 -5.48 -5.98 -2.02
N ALA A 83 -5.87 -4.73 -1.78
CA ALA A 83 -4.97 -3.59 -1.96
C ALA A 83 -3.76 -3.66 -1.02
N VAL A 84 -3.97 -3.99 0.25
CA VAL A 84 -2.86 -4.12 1.23
C VAL A 84 -1.97 -5.32 0.93
N ALA A 85 -2.53 -6.45 0.47
CA ALA A 85 -1.74 -7.60 0.02
C ALA A 85 -0.78 -7.22 -1.11
N TYR A 86 -1.23 -6.41 -2.07
CA TYR A 86 -0.34 -5.85 -3.11
C TYR A 86 0.83 -5.06 -2.51
N SER A 87 0.57 -4.11 -1.60
CA SER A 87 1.67 -3.33 -1.00
C SER A 87 2.64 -4.20 -0.21
N LEU A 88 2.15 -5.21 0.51
CA LEU A 88 3.03 -6.17 1.19
C LEU A 88 3.94 -6.91 0.21
N ALA A 89 3.40 -7.39 -0.91
CA ALA A 89 4.20 -8.04 -1.95
C ALA A 89 5.23 -7.07 -2.56
N ALA A 90 4.83 -5.82 -2.83
CA ALA A 90 5.71 -4.79 -3.37
C ALA A 90 6.83 -4.41 -2.40
N ASP A 91 6.51 -4.33 -1.11
CA ASP A 91 7.46 -4.01 -0.04
C ASP A 91 8.45 -5.15 0.18
N VAL A 92 7.98 -6.40 0.17
CA VAL A 92 8.86 -7.59 0.22
C VAL A 92 9.77 -7.66 -1.01
N ALA A 93 9.22 -7.43 -2.21
CA ALA A 93 10.01 -7.41 -3.44
C ALA A 93 11.08 -6.31 -3.42
N SER A 94 10.76 -5.14 -2.87
CA SER A 94 11.70 -4.02 -2.71
C SER A 94 12.76 -4.29 -1.64
N ALA A 95 12.40 -5.05 -0.59
CA ALA A 95 13.32 -5.45 0.46
C ALA A 95 14.34 -6.52 0.03
N GLY A 96 14.23 -7.05 -1.19
CA GLY A 96 15.08 -8.14 -1.71
C GLY A 96 14.53 -9.54 -1.40
N GLY A 97 13.22 -9.64 -1.16
CA GLY A 97 12.54 -10.89 -0.88
C GLY A 97 12.50 -11.87 -2.07
N PRO A 98 11.82 -13.01 -1.91
CA PRO A 98 11.78 -14.08 -2.90
C PRO A 98 11.36 -13.59 -4.29
N THR A 99 11.93 -14.17 -5.34
CA THR A 99 11.65 -13.81 -6.75
C THR A 99 10.16 -13.85 -7.10
N GLY A 100 9.40 -14.73 -6.45
CA GLY A 100 7.94 -14.83 -6.59
C GLY A 100 7.17 -13.57 -6.18
N ALA A 101 7.69 -12.77 -5.23
CA ALA A 101 6.99 -11.58 -4.75
C ALA A 101 6.72 -10.55 -5.85
N ARG A 102 7.66 -10.38 -6.79
CA ARG A 102 7.48 -9.48 -7.95
C ARG A 102 6.40 -10.01 -8.91
N THR A 103 6.40 -11.31 -9.15
CA THR A 103 5.39 -11.96 -10.00
C THR A 103 4.00 -11.84 -9.37
N ASP A 104 3.91 -12.05 -8.05
CA ASP A 104 2.65 -11.97 -7.31
C ASP A 104 2.10 -10.53 -7.26
N CYS A 105 2.96 -9.50 -7.24
CA CYS A 105 2.52 -8.10 -7.31
C CYS A 105 1.59 -7.84 -8.50
N TRP A 106 1.88 -8.43 -9.66
CA TRP A 106 1.04 -8.28 -10.85
C TRP A 106 -0.35 -8.89 -10.63
N VAL A 107 -0.39 -10.14 -10.14
CA VAL A 107 -1.64 -10.85 -9.84
C VAL A 107 -2.47 -10.08 -8.81
N LEU A 108 -1.83 -9.62 -7.74
CA LEU A 108 -2.48 -8.86 -6.67
C LEU A 108 -3.00 -7.49 -7.15
N THR A 109 -2.27 -6.82 -8.05
CA THR A 109 -2.71 -5.58 -8.69
C THR A 109 -4.02 -5.78 -9.44
N VAL A 110 -4.08 -6.80 -10.31
CA VAL A 110 -5.27 -7.10 -11.11
C VAL A 110 -6.48 -7.33 -10.21
N HIS A 111 -6.33 -8.14 -9.16
CA HIS A 111 -7.44 -8.43 -8.24
C HIS A 111 -7.89 -7.25 -7.39
N ALA A 112 -6.96 -6.39 -6.98
CA ALA A 112 -7.33 -5.17 -6.29
C ALA A 112 -8.11 -4.24 -7.22
N LEU A 113 -7.70 -4.12 -8.49
CA LEU A 113 -8.39 -3.31 -9.49
C LEU A 113 -9.77 -3.82 -9.87
N GLU A 114 -9.97 -5.12 -9.98
CA GLU A 114 -11.29 -5.73 -10.21
C GLU A 114 -12.32 -5.24 -9.18
N LEU A 115 -11.88 -4.95 -7.95
CA LEU A 115 -12.75 -4.40 -6.92
C LEU A 115 -12.74 -2.88 -6.89
N LEU A 116 -11.58 -2.23 -6.98
CA LEU A 116 -11.46 -0.78 -6.87
C LEU A 116 -12.07 -0.03 -8.07
N THR A 117 -12.24 -0.67 -9.22
CA THR A 117 -12.98 -0.09 -10.35
C THR A 117 -14.51 -0.18 -10.19
N VAL A 118 -15.00 -0.90 -9.18
CA VAL A 118 -16.43 -0.94 -8.82
C VAL A 118 -16.72 0.17 -7.82
N ALA A 119 -17.62 1.10 -8.20
CA ALA A 119 -18.03 2.27 -7.41
C ALA A 119 -18.28 1.96 -5.93
N ALA A 120 -19.14 0.98 -5.64
CA ALA A 120 -19.52 0.64 -4.27
C ALA A 120 -18.34 0.12 -3.41
N HIS A 121 -17.37 -0.55 -4.02
CA HIS A 121 -16.18 -1.05 -3.33
C HIS A 121 -15.16 0.06 -3.12
N PHE A 122 -14.93 0.89 -4.14
CA PHE A 122 -14.09 2.08 -4.02
C PHE A 122 -14.58 2.99 -2.88
N ASP A 123 -15.86 3.33 -2.90
CA ASP A 123 -16.47 4.20 -1.89
C ASP A 123 -16.32 3.61 -0.50
N ALA A 124 -16.64 2.31 -0.34
CA ALA A 124 -16.47 1.62 0.93
C ALA A 124 -15.03 1.68 1.45
N VAL A 125 -14.02 1.53 0.59
CA VAL A 125 -12.62 1.67 1.01
C VAL A 125 -12.31 3.11 1.40
N THR A 126 -12.70 4.11 0.60
CA THR A 126 -12.44 5.51 0.94
C THR A 126 -13.10 5.95 2.24
N ASP A 127 -14.35 5.53 2.46
CA ASP A 127 -15.09 5.79 3.70
C ASP A 127 -14.41 5.11 4.87
N ARG A 128 -13.99 3.85 4.71
CA ARG A 128 -13.28 3.16 5.78
C ARG A 128 -11.95 3.81 6.13
N THR A 129 -11.19 4.28 5.15
CA THR A 129 -9.95 5.02 5.40
C THR A 129 -10.23 6.32 6.15
N ARG A 130 -11.32 7.03 5.82
CA ARG A 130 -11.75 8.24 6.53
C ARG A 130 -12.20 7.95 7.97
N GLU A 131 -12.93 6.85 8.19
CA GLU A 131 -13.31 6.39 9.52
C GLU A 131 -12.10 6.05 10.39
N LEU A 132 -11.10 5.35 9.83
CA LEU A 132 -9.85 5.03 10.53
C LEU A 132 -9.08 6.30 10.90
N LEU A 133 -9.00 7.25 9.96
CA LEU A 133 -8.32 8.51 10.17
C LEU A 133 -8.98 9.32 11.32
N GLY A 134 -10.31 9.35 11.34
CA GLY A 134 -11.11 10.02 12.36
C GLY A 134 -10.84 11.52 12.44
N SER A 135 -11.18 12.15 13.57
CA SER A 135 -10.93 13.57 13.82
C SER A 135 -9.44 13.93 13.78
N ALA A 136 -9.14 15.17 13.39
CA ALA A 136 -7.77 15.69 13.39
C ALA A 136 -7.18 15.63 14.82
N PRO A 137 -5.99 15.01 14.99
CA PRO A 137 -5.29 15.00 16.26
C PRO A 137 -4.52 16.31 16.47
N GLU A 138 -4.15 16.59 17.72
CA GLU A 138 -3.24 17.70 18.04
C GLU A 138 -1.76 17.28 17.96
N GLY A 139 -0.86 18.26 17.94
CA GLY A 139 0.58 18.04 18.07
C GLY A 139 1.24 17.37 16.86
N ARG A 140 2.26 16.54 17.12
CA ARG A 140 3.17 16.01 16.08
C ARG A 140 2.48 15.13 15.04
N LEU A 141 1.35 14.51 15.38
CA LEU A 141 0.62 13.59 14.49
C LEU A 141 -0.21 14.33 13.43
N LEU A 142 -0.53 15.62 13.66
CA LEU A 142 -1.38 16.43 12.77
C LEU A 142 -0.88 16.46 11.33
N ALA A 143 0.43 16.62 11.12
CA ALA A 143 1.00 16.68 9.78
C ALA A 143 0.78 15.37 8.99
N ALA A 144 0.92 14.21 9.64
CA ALA A 144 0.66 12.92 9.02
C ALA A 144 -0.83 12.77 8.68
N TRP A 145 -1.70 13.18 9.61
CA TRP A 145 -3.15 13.19 9.41
C TRP A 145 -3.55 14.06 8.21
N GLN A 146 -2.99 15.27 8.09
CA GLN A 146 -3.25 16.18 6.96
C GLN A 146 -2.84 15.56 5.64
N MET A 147 -1.66 14.97 5.54
CA MET A 147 -1.21 14.30 4.31
C MET A 147 -2.17 13.18 3.87
N VAL A 148 -2.66 12.37 4.80
CA VAL A 148 -3.63 11.30 4.50
C VAL A 148 -5.00 11.88 4.13
N ASN A 149 -5.46 12.90 4.84
CA ASN A 149 -6.72 13.59 4.54
C ASN A 149 -6.71 14.21 3.13
N ASP A 150 -5.64 14.92 2.79
CA ASP A 150 -5.46 15.54 1.48
C ASP A 150 -5.36 14.47 0.39
N GLY A 151 -4.61 13.39 0.65
CA GLY A 151 -4.53 12.25 -0.24
C GLY A 151 -5.88 11.60 -0.52
N LEU A 152 -6.75 11.46 0.49
CA LEU A 152 -8.12 10.97 0.33
C LEU A 152 -8.99 11.92 -0.49
N ALA A 153 -8.86 13.23 -0.29
CA ALA A 153 -9.58 14.23 -1.07
C ALA A 153 -9.23 14.13 -2.56
N VAL A 154 -7.94 14.00 -2.89
CA VAL A 154 -7.51 13.88 -4.29
C VAL A 154 -8.02 12.57 -4.92
N VAL A 155 -7.95 11.45 -4.21
CA VAL A 155 -8.45 10.17 -4.75
C VAL A 155 -9.98 10.22 -4.97
N ALA A 156 -10.73 10.90 -4.10
CA ALA A 156 -12.17 11.10 -4.31
C ALA A 156 -12.47 11.91 -5.59
N THR A 157 -11.66 12.93 -5.90
CA THR A 157 -11.86 13.74 -7.13
C THR A 157 -11.52 13.00 -8.42
N THR A 158 -10.55 12.07 -8.36
CA THR A 158 -10.11 11.27 -9.52
C THR A 158 -10.89 9.95 -9.67
N ARG A 159 -11.83 9.65 -8.77
CA ARG A 159 -12.69 8.45 -8.77
C ARG A 159 -13.31 8.15 -10.14
N HIS A 160 -13.82 9.17 -10.84
CA HIS A 160 -14.50 9.03 -12.12
C HIS A 160 -13.61 8.53 -13.25
N GLU A 161 -12.28 8.65 -13.11
CA GLU A 161 -11.30 8.15 -14.07
C GLU A 161 -11.05 6.64 -13.92
N TRP A 162 -11.35 6.10 -12.74
CA TRP A 162 -11.05 4.70 -12.39
C TRP A 162 -12.29 3.82 -12.33
N VAL A 163 -13.42 4.38 -11.92
CA VAL A 163 -14.68 3.60 -11.83
C VAL A 163 -15.13 3.22 -13.23
N GLY A 164 -15.34 1.91 -13.46
CA GLY A 164 -15.71 1.36 -14.77
C GLY A 164 -14.56 1.29 -15.78
N ALA A 165 -13.32 1.57 -15.37
CA ALA A 165 -12.14 1.45 -16.22
C ALA A 165 -11.95 0.00 -16.73
N GLY A 166 -11.79 -0.16 -18.05
CA GLY A 166 -11.66 -1.47 -18.67
C GLY A 166 -10.25 -2.09 -18.53
N PRO A 167 -10.07 -3.37 -18.93
CA PRO A 167 -8.82 -4.11 -18.77
C PRO A 167 -7.57 -3.46 -19.40
N ALA A 168 -7.73 -2.64 -20.45
CA ALA A 168 -6.63 -1.90 -21.05
C ALA A 168 -6.10 -0.76 -20.14
N THR A 169 -6.97 -0.12 -19.37
CA THR A 169 -6.63 0.88 -18.35
C THR A 169 -5.88 0.27 -17.17
N VAL A 170 -6.26 -0.96 -16.83
CA VAL A 170 -5.64 -1.77 -15.77
C VAL A 170 -4.18 -2.11 -16.07
N ALA A 171 -3.84 -2.43 -17.33
CA ALA A 171 -2.51 -2.89 -17.72
C ALA A 171 -1.42 -1.80 -17.67
N ALA A 172 -1.78 -0.53 -17.85
CA ALA A 172 -0.82 0.56 -18.02
C ALA A 172 -0.58 1.39 -16.75
N ALA A 173 -1.60 1.56 -15.91
CA ALA A 173 -1.54 2.49 -14.78
C ALA A 173 -2.39 2.11 -13.55
N GLY A 174 -3.12 1.00 -13.59
CA GLY A 174 -3.99 0.62 -12.47
C GLY A 174 -3.23 0.33 -11.17
N TRP A 175 -1.97 -0.14 -11.25
CA TRP A 175 -1.12 -0.38 -10.07
C TRP A 175 -0.97 0.87 -9.20
N VAL A 176 -0.99 2.06 -9.81
CA VAL A 176 -0.85 3.34 -9.14
C VAL A 176 -2.02 3.63 -8.22
N LEU A 177 -3.25 3.34 -8.67
CA LEU A 177 -4.45 3.45 -7.82
C LEU A 177 -4.39 2.46 -6.66
N VAL A 178 -4.01 1.21 -6.95
CA VAL A 178 -3.91 0.16 -5.93
C VAL A 178 -2.91 0.56 -4.87
N ASP A 179 -1.70 0.95 -5.26
CA ASP A 179 -0.67 1.43 -4.34
C ASP A 179 -1.18 2.65 -3.57
N ARG A 180 -1.74 3.66 -4.24
CA ARG A 180 -2.21 4.85 -3.54
C ARG A 180 -3.26 4.53 -2.48
N MET A 181 -4.26 3.71 -2.82
CA MET A 181 -5.32 3.33 -1.89
C MET A 181 -4.80 2.47 -0.73
N SER A 182 -3.90 1.53 -1.00
CA SER A 182 -3.30 0.70 0.06
C SER A 182 -2.40 1.51 0.99
N ARG A 183 -1.57 2.43 0.46
CA ARG A 183 -0.73 3.32 1.27
C ARG A 183 -1.58 4.25 2.14
N LEU A 184 -2.69 4.79 1.62
CA LEU A 184 -3.64 5.58 2.41
C LEU A 184 -4.29 4.76 3.52
N LEU A 185 -4.71 3.53 3.24
CA LEU A 185 -5.26 2.60 4.24
C LEU A 185 -4.25 2.28 5.35
N ILE A 186 -3.01 1.95 4.98
CA ILE A 186 -1.94 1.62 5.93
C ILE A 186 -1.59 2.85 6.79
N ALA A 187 -1.47 4.02 6.17
CA ALA A 187 -1.19 5.26 6.88
C ALA A 187 -2.33 5.62 7.86
N ALA A 188 -3.59 5.48 7.44
CA ALA A 188 -4.74 5.71 8.31
C ALA A 188 -4.80 4.70 9.46
N ALA A 189 -4.49 3.42 9.23
CA ALA A 189 -4.38 2.42 10.28
C ALA A 189 -3.28 2.77 11.29
N LEU A 190 -2.12 3.22 10.81
CA LEU A 190 -1.00 3.64 11.65
C LEU A 190 -1.35 4.88 12.50
N ILE A 191 -2.05 5.86 11.93
CA ILE A 191 -2.58 7.02 12.66
C ILE A 191 -3.62 6.59 13.70
N ALA A 192 -4.53 5.68 13.35
CA ALA A 192 -5.54 5.16 14.28
C ALA A 192 -4.89 4.49 15.50
N GLN A 193 -3.85 3.68 15.29
CA GLN A 193 -3.07 3.06 16.37
C GLN A 193 -2.30 4.11 17.19
N ALA A 194 -1.70 5.11 16.53
CA ALA A 194 -1.01 6.21 17.21
C ALA A 194 -1.94 7.10 18.05
N LYS A 195 -3.25 7.12 17.76
CA LYS A 195 -4.29 7.80 18.54
C LYS A 195 -4.84 6.93 19.69
N SER A 196 -4.45 5.65 19.77
CA SER A 196 -4.98 4.72 20.76
C SER A 196 -4.58 5.15 22.17
N THR A 197 -5.57 5.27 23.07
CA THR A 197 -5.37 5.58 24.48
C THR A 197 -5.02 4.34 25.32
N VAL A 198 -5.00 3.16 24.70
CA VAL A 198 -4.76 1.88 25.39
C VAL A 198 -3.29 1.46 25.30
N LEU A 199 -2.54 2.03 24.36
CA LEU A 199 -1.13 1.70 24.17
C LEU A 199 -0.22 2.48 25.14
N PRO A 200 0.91 1.89 25.59
CA PRO A 200 1.89 2.59 26.39
C PRO A 200 2.46 3.83 25.68
N ALA A 201 2.76 4.90 26.42
CA ALA A 201 3.28 6.15 25.86
C ALA A 201 4.52 5.97 24.95
N PRO A 202 5.54 5.15 25.29
CA PRO A 202 6.68 4.93 24.39
C PRO A 202 6.28 4.29 23.06
N THR A 203 5.31 3.38 23.08
CA THR A 203 4.75 2.76 21.87
C THR A 203 4.00 3.79 21.04
N VAL A 204 3.20 4.64 21.67
CA VAL A 204 2.49 5.73 21.00
C VAL A 204 3.48 6.68 20.30
N GLU A 205 4.55 7.10 20.98
CA GLU A 205 5.56 7.98 20.38
C GLU A 205 6.25 7.35 19.16
N LEU A 206 6.58 6.06 19.23
CA LEU A 206 7.11 5.30 18.10
C LEU A 206 6.13 5.29 16.93
N LEU A 207 4.84 5.02 17.19
CA LEU A 207 3.81 5.00 16.15
C LEU A 207 3.56 6.39 15.55
N VAL A 208 3.65 7.46 16.35
CA VAL A 208 3.56 8.84 15.84
C VAL A 208 4.72 9.12 14.87
N ASN A 209 5.95 8.74 15.23
CA ASN A 209 7.10 8.92 14.34
C ASN A 209 6.98 8.08 13.07
N ALA A 210 6.53 6.82 13.20
CA ALA A 210 6.28 5.95 12.07
C ALA A 210 5.18 6.51 11.15
N ALA A 211 4.07 7.00 11.69
CA ALA A 211 2.98 7.61 10.91
C ALA A 211 3.46 8.80 10.09
N ARG A 212 4.26 9.67 10.71
CA ARG A 212 4.84 10.84 10.03
C ARG A 212 5.77 10.43 8.90
N ARG A 213 6.69 9.51 9.15
CA ARG A 213 7.64 9.05 8.13
C ARG A 213 6.94 8.26 7.02
N TYR A 214 5.99 7.39 7.36
CA TYR A 214 5.20 6.63 6.38
C TYR A 214 4.41 7.56 5.46
N ALA A 215 3.69 8.53 6.05
CA ALA A 215 2.95 9.52 5.28
C ALA A 215 3.87 10.36 4.41
N TRP A 216 5.04 10.77 4.93
CA TRP A 216 6.03 11.50 4.15
C TRP A 216 6.59 10.71 2.96
N ASN A 217 6.86 9.43 3.14
CA ASN A 217 7.49 8.58 2.11
C ASN A 217 6.49 8.13 1.04
N HIS A 218 5.26 7.81 1.43
CA HIS A 218 4.30 7.11 0.55
C HIS A 218 3.06 7.94 0.21
N VAL A 219 2.71 8.92 1.03
CA VAL A 219 1.46 9.69 0.88
C VAL A 219 1.73 11.11 0.39
N ARG A 220 2.89 11.68 0.74
CA ARG A 220 3.29 13.03 0.32
C ARG A 220 3.43 13.12 -1.20
N GLY A 221 2.92 14.21 -1.74
CA GLY A 221 2.94 14.54 -3.16
C GLY A 221 1.53 14.86 -3.65
N PRO A 222 1.38 15.50 -4.81
CA PRO A 222 0.10 15.39 -5.52
C PRO A 222 -0.22 13.89 -5.64
N ALA A 223 -1.50 13.52 -5.66
CA ALA A 223 -1.80 12.15 -6.09
C ALA A 223 -1.05 11.92 -7.41
N PRO A 224 -0.58 10.69 -7.68
CA PRO A 224 -0.17 10.38 -9.04
C PRO A 224 -1.22 10.97 -9.96
N GLU A 225 -0.81 11.79 -10.96
CA GLU A 225 -1.73 12.21 -12.00
C GLU A 225 -2.48 10.94 -12.35
N ALA A 226 -3.77 10.91 -12.02
CA ALA A 226 -4.57 9.77 -12.38
C ALA A 226 -4.24 9.59 -13.84
N ALA A 227 -3.82 8.38 -14.20
CA ALA A 227 -3.41 8.18 -15.55
C ALA A 227 -4.69 8.39 -16.34
N THR A 228 -4.84 9.63 -16.82
CA THR A 228 -6.02 10.11 -17.49
C THR A 228 -6.28 9.13 -18.62
N ALA A 229 -7.50 9.09 -19.15
CA ALA A 229 -7.74 8.29 -20.35
C ALA A 229 -6.63 8.52 -21.41
N THR A 230 -6.07 9.73 -21.47
CA THR A 230 -4.88 10.09 -22.26
C THR A 230 -3.57 9.46 -21.79
N HIS A 231 -3.20 9.46 -20.49
CA HIS A 231 -1.98 8.80 -20.00
C HIS A 231 -2.05 7.29 -20.14
N VAL A 232 -3.21 6.69 -19.87
CA VAL A 232 -3.47 5.27 -20.10
C VAL A 232 -3.35 4.93 -21.58
N HIS A 233 -3.95 5.74 -22.47
CA HIS A 233 -3.87 5.54 -23.91
C HIS A 233 -2.42 5.66 -24.40
N ARG A 234 -1.70 6.72 -23.97
CA ARG A 234 -0.28 6.93 -24.32
C ARG A 234 0.61 5.80 -23.82
N SER A 235 0.38 5.29 -22.61
CA SER A 235 1.12 4.14 -22.09
C SER A 235 0.77 2.84 -22.80
N ALA A 236 -0.50 2.63 -23.17
CA ALA A 236 -0.91 1.51 -24.01
C ALA A 236 -0.33 1.61 -25.43
N ASP A 237 -0.20 2.81 -25.98
CA ASP A 237 0.46 3.09 -27.26
C ASP A 237 1.96 2.83 -27.17
N LEU A 238 2.63 3.20 -26.08
CA LEU A 238 4.04 2.88 -25.83
C LEU A 238 4.26 1.36 -25.72
N VAL A 239 3.40 0.64 -25.00
CA VAL A 239 3.45 -0.83 -24.90
C VAL A 239 3.20 -1.47 -26.27
N ARG A 240 2.22 -0.99 -27.04
CA ARG A 240 1.97 -1.47 -28.42
C ARG A 240 3.15 -1.19 -29.35
N ALA A 241 3.74 0.01 -29.30
CA ALA A 241 4.91 0.37 -30.08
C ALA A 241 6.12 -0.52 -29.74
N PHE A 242 6.32 -0.85 -28.46
CA PHE A 242 7.41 -1.74 -28.04
C PHE A 242 7.16 -3.21 -28.40
N ALA A 243 5.91 -3.69 -28.28
CA ALA A 243 5.54 -5.06 -28.63
C ALA A 243 5.54 -5.32 -30.14
N THR A 244 5.42 -4.27 -30.95
CA THR A 244 5.48 -4.34 -32.41
C THR A 244 6.91 -4.06 -32.88
N ARG A 245 7.74 -5.11 -32.99
CA ARG A 245 9.11 -4.95 -33.53
C ARG A 245 9.08 -4.27 -34.89
N GLY A 246 9.72 -3.10 -34.99
CA GLY A 246 9.97 -2.41 -36.26
C GLY A 246 9.10 -1.18 -36.53
N ILE A 247 8.27 -0.72 -35.58
CA ILE A 247 7.51 0.53 -35.74
C ILE A 247 7.72 1.43 -34.52
N LEU A 248 8.94 1.95 -34.43
CA LEU A 248 9.15 3.31 -33.93
C LEU A 248 9.58 4.13 -35.14
N PRO A 249 9.12 5.39 -35.32
CA PRO A 249 9.76 6.30 -36.25
C PRO A 249 11.23 6.53 -35.88
#